data_AF-A0A2K6GBM9-F1
#
_entry.id   AF-A0A2K6GBM9-F1
#
_cell.length_a   1.000
_cell.length_b   1.000
_cell.length_c   1.000
_cell.angle_alpha   90.00
_cell.angle_beta   90.00
_cell.angle_gamma   90.00
#
_symmetry.space_group_name_H-M   'P 1'
#
loop_
_entity.id
_entity.type
_entity.pdbx_description
1 polymer ?
#
loop_
_entity_poly.entity_id
_entity_poly.type
_entity_poly.pdbx_seq_one_letter_code
_entity_poly.pdbx_strand_id
1 'polypeptide(L)'
;MLLAKHKAKIKEQINVSIPMQQDLERRNEELEELYLLEGCFPEAEKLKRDTRLLSQWNHYIQCDGSPDPSIAQEMNTFISLWKEETNETFEEVIEKSKLVLNVTHLLLIEDAPQKPDLFEDNEVDLCQFTPLGGVYHLDILELPPQCKPVKGWMIVEILKEGLQKYKYPPETTEEYDPENVFPPIDVTLEVHENVIFFEDPMVVRWDAEGKHWRTDGISNVSYNQEERLITFCLETFGPVTLIQDTHINMPYQSWELRPLDVNKVLLIVTTVFTEIQIQIKENLCMLSSIKLKDKKEYSSILEGKWMTPFSFIMALKEAGLNIFPSVHSHFYVAINTKVPLVEMKAYRQMALLSSAFAFGWSKWNLLCNSTKVVFKVKEHLTEECTKNPNWVLLMFTGDRAQTLKINEESEAFSEALKEETEFHSTLYHMVKDFASREAMEKTRSSNCQFLDAVCQMLLSTRLLSYS
;
A
#
# COMPACT_ATOMS: atom_id res chain seq x y z
N MET A 1 38.22 -43.94 32.03
CA MET A 1 36.88 -43.68 31.44
C MET A 1 36.39 -42.25 31.70
N LEU A 2 36.51 -41.68 32.92
CA LEU A 2 36.11 -40.29 33.21
C LEU A 2 36.91 -39.22 32.42
N LEU A 3 38.23 -39.38 32.29
CA LEU A 3 39.10 -38.45 31.55
C LEU A 3 38.77 -38.35 30.05
N ALA A 4 38.31 -39.45 29.44
CA ALA A 4 37.90 -39.47 28.04
C ALA A 4 36.57 -38.73 27.82
N LYS A 5 35.60 -38.90 28.73
CA LYS A 5 34.33 -38.16 28.72
C LYS A 5 34.53 -36.65 28.94
N HIS A 6 35.47 -36.26 29.81
CA HIS A 6 35.76 -34.85 30.07
C HIS A 6 36.48 -34.18 28.89
N LYS A 7 37.44 -34.85 28.25
CA LYS A 7 38.07 -34.37 27.01
C LYS A 7 37.06 -34.26 25.86
N ALA A 8 36.13 -35.21 25.72
CA ALA A 8 35.08 -35.14 24.71
C ALA A 8 34.17 -33.92 24.95
N LYS A 9 33.74 -33.69 26.19
CA LYS A 9 32.88 -32.55 26.56
C LYS A 9 33.54 -31.20 26.37
N ILE A 10 34.84 -31.09 26.68
CA ILE A 10 35.64 -29.88 26.40
C ILE A 10 35.84 -29.69 24.90
N LYS A 11 36.08 -30.76 24.13
CA LYS A 11 36.21 -30.68 22.68
C LYS A 11 34.90 -30.29 21.99
N GLU A 12 33.77 -30.74 22.53
CA GLU A 12 32.42 -30.38 22.11
C GLU A 12 32.09 -28.92 22.47
N GLN A 13 32.44 -28.47 23.69
CA GLN A 13 32.32 -27.06 24.07
C GLN A 13 33.21 -26.13 23.24
N ILE A 14 34.44 -26.54 22.94
CA ILE A 14 35.38 -25.77 22.10
C ILE A 14 34.92 -25.74 20.63
N ASN A 15 34.42 -26.87 20.10
CA ASN A 15 33.86 -26.94 18.74
C ASN A 15 32.58 -26.09 18.56
N VAL A 16 31.86 -25.80 19.65
CA VAL A 16 30.69 -24.92 19.63
C VAL A 16 31.08 -23.46 19.92
N SER A 17 32.06 -23.21 20.79
CA SER A 17 32.41 -21.84 21.21
C SER A 17 33.24 -21.07 20.19
N ILE A 18 34.11 -21.73 19.43
CA ILE A 18 34.97 -21.06 18.43
C ILE A 18 34.16 -20.51 17.24
N PRO A 19 33.26 -21.29 16.59
CA PRO A 19 32.42 -20.76 15.52
C PRO A 19 31.48 -19.66 16.03
N MET A 20 31.01 -19.76 17.28
CA MET A 20 30.12 -18.75 17.87
C MET A 20 30.83 -17.42 18.16
N GLN A 21 32.12 -17.44 18.51
CA GLN A 21 32.93 -16.21 18.65
C GLN A 21 33.25 -15.58 17.29
N GLN A 22 33.61 -16.39 16.28
CA GLN A 22 33.85 -15.90 14.92
C GLN A 22 32.57 -15.34 14.28
N ASP A 23 31.41 -15.93 14.57
CA ASP A 23 30.09 -15.43 14.17
C ASP A 23 29.76 -14.08 14.83
N LEU A 24 30.05 -13.93 16.13
CA LEU A 24 29.85 -12.68 16.88
C LEU A 24 30.76 -11.53 16.41
N GLU A 25 32.01 -11.82 16.06
CA GLU A 25 32.93 -10.81 15.51
C GLU A 25 32.49 -10.36 14.12
N ARG A 26 32.18 -11.31 13.22
CA ARG A 26 31.63 -10.99 11.89
C ARG A 26 30.33 -10.22 11.96
N ARG A 27 29.45 -10.56 12.91
CA ARG A 27 28.17 -9.87 13.11
C ARG A 27 28.34 -8.37 13.29
N ASN A 28 29.31 -7.93 14.09
CA ASN A 28 29.50 -6.49 14.32
C ASN A 28 29.95 -5.78 13.04
N GLU A 29 30.91 -6.37 12.31
CA GLU A 29 31.40 -5.83 11.04
C GLU A 29 30.28 -5.78 9.98
N GLU A 30 29.50 -6.85 9.86
CA GLU A 30 28.37 -6.93 8.93
C GLU A 30 27.26 -5.92 9.25
N LEU A 31 26.97 -5.70 10.54
CA LEU A 31 25.98 -4.73 10.98
C LEU A 31 26.47 -3.29 10.76
N GLU A 32 27.76 -3.02 10.97
CA GLU A 32 28.36 -1.72 10.67
C GLU A 32 28.37 -1.43 9.15
N GLU A 33 28.73 -2.40 8.31
CA GLU A 33 28.65 -2.24 6.85
C GLU A 33 27.21 -1.98 6.40
N LEU A 34 26.24 -2.75 6.93
CA LEU A 34 24.82 -2.53 6.63
C LEU A 34 24.35 -1.14 7.09
N TYR A 35 24.77 -0.70 8.27
CA TYR A 35 24.40 0.61 8.81
C TYR A 35 24.83 1.76 7.91
N LEU A 36 26.04 1.67 7.34
CA LEU A 36 26.55 2.64 6.37
C LEU A 36 25.74 2.61 5.06
N LEU A 37 25.40 1.43 4.57
CA LEU A 37 24.58 1.26 3.36
C LEU A 37 23.16 1.81 3.55
N GLU A 38 22.54 1.59 4.71
CA GLU A 38 21.22 2.14 5.05
C GLU A 38 21.22 3.67 5.21
N GLY A 39 22.38 4.32 5.20
CA GLY A 39 22.52 5.78 5.16
C GLY A 39 21.83 6.43 3.94
N CYS A 40 21.54 5.66 2.88
CA CYS A 40 20.81 6.16 1.72
C CYS A 40 19.36 6.55 2.02
N PHE A 41 18.67 5.90 2.96
CA PHE A 41 17.27 6.21 3.29
C PHE A 41 17.09 7.61 3.93
N PRO A 42 17.84 8.00 4.99
CA PRO A 42 17.79 9.37 5.51
C PRO A 42 18.24 10.41 4.51
N GLU A 43 19.21 10.09 3.64
CA GLU A 43 19.61 10.99 2.55
C GLU A 43 18.47 11.22 1.55
N ALA A 44 17.77 10.16 1.13
CA ALA A 44 16.63 10.26 0.23
C ALA A 44 15.48 11.08 0.82
N GLU A 45 15.18 10.88 2.10
CA GLU A 45 14.15 11.63 2.83
C GLU A 45 14.52 13.12 2.95
N LYS A 46 15.79 13.43 3.21
CA LYS A 46 16.28 14.81 3.17
C LYS A 46 16.08 15.43 1.78
N LEU A 47 16.49 14.74 0.71
CA LEU A 47 16.30 15.20 -0.66
C LEU A 47 14.83 15.45 -1.00
N LYS A 48 13.90 14.61 -0.51
CA LYS A 48 12.45 14.82 -0.68
C LYS A 48 11.98 16.10 0.01
N ARG A 49 12.43 16.34 1.25
CA ARG A 49 12.10 17.58 1.98
C ARG A 49 12.65 18.81 1.28
N ASP A 50 13.92 18.77 0.88
CA ASP A 50 14.57 19.86 0.16
C ASP A 50 13.86 20.14 -1.18
N THR A 51 13.47 19.09 -1.90
CA THR A 51 12.67 19.22 -3.14
C THR A 51 11.30 19.82 -2.86
N ARG A 52 10.59 19.39 -1.81
CA ARG A 52 9.29 19.93 -1.42
C ARG A 52 9.39 21.41 -1.02
N LEU A 53 10.40 21.76 -0.23
CA LEU A 53 10.69 23.14 0.16
C LEU A 53 11.03 23.98 -1.07
N LEU A 54 11.82 23.46 -2.00
CA LEU A 54 12.13 24.15 -3.26
C LEU A 54 10.89 24.30 -4.15
N SER A 55 10.01 23.30 -4.23
CA SER A 55 8.73 23.40 -4.95
C SER A 55 7.79 24.40 -4.30
N GLN A 56 7.69 24.41 -2.96
CA GLN A 56 6.94 25.40 -2.21
C GLN A 56 7.53 26.79 -2.38
N TRP A 57 8.85 26.92 -2.39
CA TRP A 57 9.56 28.16 -2.68
C TRP A 57 9.33 28.62 -4.11
N ASN A 58 9.39 27.73 -5.09
CA ASN A 58 9.14 28.08 -6.49
C ASN A 58 7.68 28.48 -6.72
N HIS A 59 6.73 27.81 -6.07
CA HIS A 59 5.32 28.19 -6.03
C HIS A 59 5.13 29.56 -5.35
N TYR A 60 5.79 29.78 -4.22
CA TYR A 60 5.88 31.08 -3.55
C TYR A 60 6.43 32.18 -4.47
N ILE A 61 7.48 31.91 -5.24
CA ILE A 61 8.08 32.83 -6.23
C ILE A 61 7.17 33.03 -7.47
N GLN A 62 6.26 32.09 -7.77
CA GLN A 62 5.29 32.21 -8.86
C GLN A 62 4.04 33.03 -8.50
N CYS A 63 3.93 33.50 -7.25
CA CYS A 63 2.92 34.47 -6.78
C CYS A 63 1.45 34.08 -7.05
N ASP A 64 1.01 32.92 -6.60
CA ASP A 64 -0.40 32.50 -6.58
C ASP A 64 -1.06 32.53 -5.19
N GLY A 65 -0.40 33.11 -4.17
CA GLY A 65 -1.06 33.53 -2.92
C GLY A 65 -0.31 33.26 -1.60
N SER A 66 0.95 33.66 -1.48
CA SER A 66 1.68 33.71 -0.19
C SER A 66 2.65 34.94 -0.16
N PRO A 67 3.11 35.39 1.03
CA PRO A 67 3.04 36.78 1.55
C PRO A 67 3.78 37.91 0.82
N ASP A 68 3.36 39.15 1.10
CA ASP A 68 3.81 40.37 0.41
C ASP A 68 5.09 40.96 1.06
N PRO A 69 6.24 41.04 0.35
CA PRO A 69 7.50 41.58 0.88
C PRO A 69 7.47 43.09 1.17
N SER A 70 6.38 43.79 0.84
CA SER A 70 6.11 45.18 1.21
C SER A 70 5.60 45.32 2.65
N ILE A 71 5.19 44.22 3.28
CA ILE A 71 4.52 44.18 4.58
C ILE A 71 5.47 43.58 5.62
N ALA A 72 6.09 44.46 6.41
CA ALA A 72 7.12 44.08 7.40
C ALA A 72 6.68 43.01 8.42
N GLN A 73 5.38 42.89 8.69
CA GLN A 73 4.84 41.97 9.70
C GLN A 73 4.86 40.50 9.24
N GLU A 74 4.65 40.25 7.95
CA GLU A 74 4.72 38.91 7.35
C GLU A 74 6.19 38.46 7.23
N MET A 75 7.07 39.39 6.86
CA MET A 75 8.52 39.18 6.84
C MET A 75 9.12 38.89 8.23
N ASN A 76 8.67 39.58 9.27
CA ASN A 76 9.16 39.36 10.63
C ASN A 76 8.72 38.00 11.20
N THR A 77 7.53 37.52 10.82
CA THR A 77 7.04 36.20 11.22
C THR A 77 7.86 35.10 10.55
N PHE A 78 8.13 35.23 9.26
CA PHE A 78 9.00 34.32 8.51
C PHE A 78 10.44 34.29 9.05
N ILE A 79 11.03 35.47 9.34
CA ILE A 79 12.38 35.58 9.92
C ILE A 79 12.43 35.04 11.36
N SER A 80 11.34 35.16 12.14
CA SER A 80 11.27 34.59 13.49
C SER A 80 11.22 33.06 13.47
N LEU A 81 10.44 32.47 12.55
CA LEU A 81 10.33 31.01 12.37
C LEU A 81 11.63 30.40 11.83
N TRP A 82 12.35 31.10 10.94
CA TRP A 82 13.67 30.69 10.46
C TRP A 82 14.78 30.82 11.51
N LYS A 83 14.60 31.66 12.55
CA LYS A 83 15.58 31.82 13.64
C LYS A 83 15.38 30.81 14.78
N GLU A 84 14.32 30.00 14.73
CA GLU A 84 14.04 28.96 15.74
C GLU A 84 14.56 27.56 15.37
N GLU A 85 15.14 27.37 14.18
CA GLU A 85 15.92 26.17 13.88
C GLU A 85 17.32 26.28 14.52
N THR A 86 17.38 25.77 15.74
CA THR A 86 18.58 25.60 16.56
C THR A 86 19.72 24.92 15.80
N ASN A 87 20.96 25.39 16.03
CA ASN A 87 22.21 24.77 15.62
C ASN A 87 22.35 23.35 16.18
N GLU A 88 21.66 22.38 15.58
CA GLU A 88 21.93 20.96 15.78
C GLU A 88 23.14 20.57 14.92
N THR A 89 24.05 19.76 15.48
CA THR A 89 25.19 19.26 14.69
C THR A 89 24.68 18.32 13.59
N PHE A 90 25.42 18.24 12.47
CA PHE A 90 25.05 17.39 11.33
C PHE A 90 24.85 15.92 11.76
N GLU A 91 25.67 15.45 12.69
CA GLU A 91 25.58 14.12 13.29
C GLU A 91 24.27 13.93 14.08
N GLU A 92 23.85 14.92 14.88
CA GLU A 92 22.59 14.86 15.64
C GLU A 92 21.36 14.84 14.72
N VAL A 93 21.37 15.64 13.65
CA VAL A 93 20.28 15.68 12.66
C VAL A 93 20.15 14.34 11.93
N ILE A 94 21.27 13.69 11.62
CA ILE A 94 21.28 12.35 11.01
C ILE A 94 20.68 11.32 11.96
N GLU A 95 21.10 11.29 13.23
CA GLU A 95 20.58 10.33 14.22
C GLU A 95 19.07 10.50 14.45
N LYS A 96 18.60 11.75 14.59
CA LYS A 96 17.16 12.02 14.69
C LYS A 96 16.40 11.60 13.44
N SER A 97 16.94 11.88 12.26
CA SER A 97 16.30 11.50 10.98
C SER A 97 16.19 9.98 10.83
N LYS A 98 17.19 9.22 11.28
CA LYS A 98 17.15 7.75 11.32
C LYS A 98 16.05 7.24 12.24
N LEU A 99 15.94 7.82 13.45
CA LEU A 99 14.88 7.45 14.40
C LEU A 99 13.50 7.71 13.78
N VAL A 100 13.29 8.90 13.20
CA VAL A 100 12.03 9.25 12.53
C VAL A 100 11.74 8.28 11.39
N LEU A 101 12.71 7.94 10.56
CA LEU A 101 12.51 6.97 9.47
C LEU A 101 12.17 5.56 9.96
N ASN A 102 12.83 5.09 11.02
CA ASN A 102 12.49 3.81 11.64
C ASN A 102 11.04 3.81 12.13
N VAL A 103 10.62 4.86 12.83
CA VAL A 103 9.24 5.00 13.32
C VAL A 103 8.27 5.06 12.14
N THR A 104 8.53 5.89 11.13
CA THR A 104 7.67 6.01 9.94
C THR A 104 7.54 4.68 9.19
N HIS A 105 8.64 3.96 8.97
CA HIS A 105 8.61 2.67 8.30
C HIS A 105 7.86 1.62 9.12
N LEU A 106 8.00 1.63 10.45
CA LEU A 106 7.24 0.74 11.33
C LEU A 106 5.74 1.06 11.30
N LEU A 107 5.36 2.32 11.33
CA LEU A 107 3.97 2.75 11.23
C LEU A 107 3.27 2.30 9.92
N LEU A 108 4.03 2.09 8.84
CA LEU A 108 3.48 1.57 7.58
C LEU A 108 3.11 0.08 7.64
N ILE A 109 3.65 -0.67 8.61
CA ILE A 109 3.52 -2.13 8.69
C ILE A 109 3.01 -2.63 10.05
N GLU A 110 2.82 -1.74 11.01
CA GLU A 110 2.22 -2.07 12.30
C GLU A 110 0.73 -2.31 12.14
N ASP A 111 0.31 -3.48 12.60
CA ASP A 111 -1.09 -3.87 12.64
C ASP A 111 -1.76 -3.31 13.90
N ALA A 112 -3.01 -2.87 13.75
CA ALA A 112 -3.80 -2.38 14.87
C ALA A 112 -4.07 -3.51 15.88
N PRO A 113 -3.96 -3.27 17.19
CA PRO A 113 -4.11 -4.33 18.18
C PRO A 113 -5.55 -4.82 18.35
N GLN A 114 -6.52 -4.02 17.92
CA GLN A 114 -7.94 -4.27 18.11
C GLN A 114 -8.70 -3.94 16.84
N LYS A 115 -9.71 -4.75 16.55
CA LYS A 115 -10.67 -4.48 15.49
C LYS A 115 -11.52 -3.28 15.92
N PRO A 116 -11.86 -2.35 15.01
CA PRO A 116 -12.87 -1.33 15.29
C PRO A 116 -14.16 -1.94 15.82
N ASP A 117 -14.91 -1.16 16.61
CA ASP A 117 -16.10 -1.62 17.36
C ASP A 117 -17.16 -2.30 16.48
N LEU A 118 -18.05 -3.06 17.12
CA LEU A 118 -19.18 -3.73 16.47
C LEU A 118 -20.15 -2.69 15.91
N PHE A 119 -20.32 -2.72 14.59
CA PHE A 119 -21.26 -1.90 13.85
C PHE A 119 -22.70 -2.32 14.15
N GLU A 120 -23.64 -1.37 14.09
CA GLU A 120 -25.07 -1.68 14.14
C GLU A 120 -25.49 -2.55 12.93
N ASP A 121 -26.64 -3.21 13.02
CA ASP A 121 -27.19 -3.94 11.87
C ASP A 121 -27.34 -2.98 10.68
N ASN A 122 -26.76 -3.37 9.53
CA ASN A 122 -26.71 -2.63 8.26
C ASN A 122 -25.71 -1.46 8.17
N GLU A 123 -24.99 -1.12 9.24
CA GLU A 123 -23.89 -0.14 9.17
C GLU A 123 -22.69 -0.72 8.43
N VAL A 124 -22.08 0.10 7.57
CA VAL A 124 -20.97 -0.32 6.69
C VAL A 124 -19.64 -0.14 7.42
N ASP A 125 -18.91 -1.25 7.52
CA ASP A 125 -17.53 -1.25 7.99
C ASP A 125 -16.58 -0.68 6.92
N LEU A 126 -16.19 0.58 7.06
CA LEU A 126 -15.23 1.24 6.15
C LEU A 126 -13.78 0.74 6.28
N CYS A 127 -13.49 -0.11 7.28
CA CYS A 127 -12.22 -0.84 7.32
C CYS A 127 -12.25 -2.07 6.42
N GLN A 128 -13.43 -2.64 6.15
CA GLN A 128 -13.64 -3.75 5.22
C GLN A 128 -13.96 -3.28 3.80
N PHE A 129 -14.73 -2.21 3.65
CA PHE A 129 -15.25 -1.74 2.36
C PHE A 129 -14.74 -0.35 2.02
N THR A 130 -14.47 -0.12 0.73
CA THR A 130 -14.04 1.18 0.22
C THR A 130 -15.04 1.74 -0.79
N PRO A 131 -15.44 3.03 -0.66
CA PRO A 131 -16.26 3.69 -1.66
C PRO A 131 -15.46 3.96 -2.94
N LEU A 132 -16.06 3.66 -4.08
CA LEU A 132 -15.47 3.77 -5.41
C LEU A 132 -16.44 4.54 -6.33
N GLY A 133 -15.89 5.38 -7.21
CA GLY A 133 -16.68 6.18 -8.15
C GLY A 133 -17.28 7.46 -7.57
N GLY A 134 -16.94 7.79 -6.33
CA GLY A 134 -17.39 9.01 -5.67
C GLY A 134 -18.77 8.88 -5.02
N VAL A 135 -19.34 10.03 -4.65
CA VAL A 135 -20.64 10.11 -3.99
C VAL A 135 -21.64 10.76 -4.93
N TYR A 136 -22.76 10.07 -5.16
CA TYR A 136 -23.86 10.53 -5.97
C TYR A 136 -24.89 11.21 -5.07
N HIS A 137 -25.17 12.49 -5.35
CA HIS A 137 -26.22 13.23 -4.64
C HIS A 137 -27.53 13.15 -5.42
N LEU A 138 -28.48 12.39 -4.89
CA LEU A 138 -29.79 12.22 -5.49
C LEU A 138 -30.81 13.06 -4.72
N ASP A 139 -31.38 14.06 -5.39
CA ASP A 139 -32.42 14.93 -4.84
C ASP A 139 -33.62 14.95 -5.78
N ILE A 140 -34.82 14.94 -5.22
CA ILE A 140 -36.05 15.24 -5.96
C ILE A 140 -36.36 16.72 -5.76
N LEU A 141 -36.75 17.39 -6.84
CA LEU A 141 -36.99 18.82 -6.85
C LEU A 141 -38.45 19.08 -7.19
N GLU A 142 -39.08 20.00 -6.48
CA GLU A 142 -40.44 20.42 -6.79
C GLU A 142 -40.45 21.21 -8.09
N LEU A 143 -41.43 20.92 -8.95
CA LEU A 143 -41.66 21.74 -10.13
C LEU A 143 -42.08 23.14 -9.68
N PRO A 144 -41.44 24.21 -10.19
CA PRO A 144 -41.89 25.57 -9.92
C PRO A 144 -43.37 25.74 -10.26
N PRO A 145 -44.08 26.66 -9.57
CA PRO A 145 -45.48 26.93 -9.86
C PRO A 145 -45.70 27.19 -11.35
N GLN A 146 -46.55 26.39 -11.99
CA GLN A 146 -46.86 26.51 -13.41
C GLN A 146 -47.92 27.59 -13.65
N CYS A 147 -47.89 28.23 -14.82
CA CYS A 147 -48.91 29.20 -15.22
C CYS A 147 -50.30 28.58 -15.24
N LYS A 148 -51.27 29.21 -14.57
CA LYS A 148 -52.67 28.75 -14.52
C LYS A 148 -53.61 29.82 -15.09
N PRO A 149 -54.56 29.45 -15.97
CA PRO A 149 -55.60 30.36 -16.42
C PRO A 149 -56.61 30.59 -15.30
N VAL A 150 -56.73 31.81 -14.82
CA VAL A 150 -57.69 32.21 -13.78
C VAL A 150 -58.49 33.40 -14.28
N LYS A 151 -59.79 33.18 -14.54
CA LYS A 151 -60.75 34.22 -14.97
C LYS A 151 -60.26 35.05 -16.19
N GLY A 152 -59.67 34.38 -17.18
CA GLY A 152 -59.19 35.01 -18.42
C GLY A 152 -57.77 35.60 -18.35
N TRP A 153 -57.10 35.52 -17.18
CA TRP A 153 -55.71 35.90 -17.00
C TRP A 153 -54.82 34.67 -16.87
N MET A 154 -53.58 34.75 -17.35
CA MET A 154 -52.54 33.75 -17.07
C MET A 154 -51.74 34.23 -15.85
N ILE A 155 -51.84 33.51 -14.73
CA ILE A 155 -51.18 33.87 -13.48
C ILE A 155 -50.17 32.79 -13.12
N VAL A 156 -49.00 33.20 -12.65
CA VAL A 156 -47.96 32.32 -12.10
C VAL A 156 -47.53 32.85 -10.74
N GLU A 157 -47.38 31.94 -9.78
CA GLU A 157 -46.82 32.30 -8.47
C GLU A 157 -45.30 32.38 -8.58
N ILE A 158 -44.73 33.49 -8.11
CA ILE A 158 -43.29 33.69 -8.07
C ILE A 158 -42.83 33.34 -6.65
N LEU A 159 -42.14 32.22 -6.51
CA LEU A 159 -41.48 31.85 -5.26
C LEU A 159 -40.37 32.86 -4.96
N LYS A 160 -40.23 33.24 -3.68
CA LYS A 160 -39.13 34.12 -3.22
C LYS A 160 -37.79 33.39 -3.17
N GLU A 161 -37.85 32.07 -2.97
CA GLU A 161 -36.70 31.18 -2.93
C GLU A 161 -36.51 30.50 -4.30
N GLY A 162 -35.34 29.88 -4.50
CA GLY A 162 -35.03 29.13 -5.70
C GLY A 162 -35.77 27.79 -5.79
N LEU A 163 -35.22 26.87 -6.57
CA LEU A 163 -35.76 25.52 -6.72
C LEU A 163 -35.80 24.80 -5.36
N GLN A 164 -36.97 24.27 -4.99
CA GLN A 164 -37.18 23.66 -3.68
C GLN A 164 -37.00 22.14 -3.76
N LYS A 165 -36.45 21.55 -2.69
CA LYS A 165 -36.30 20.10 -2.57
C LYS A 165 -37.62 19.48 -2.16
N TYR A 166 -38.03 18.44 -2.87
CA TYR A 166 -39.15 17.59 -2.51
C TYR A 166 -38.66 16.46 -1.59
N LYS A 167 -39.28 16.29 -0.43
CA LYS A 167 -38.97 15.18 0.47
C LYS A 167 -39.73 13.93 0.06
N TYR A 168 -38.98 12.83 -0.09
CA TYR A 168 -39.54 11.51 -0.40
C TYR A 168 -39.12 10.47 0.63
N PRO A 169 -40.06 9.68 1.18
CA PRO A 169 -41.50 9.86 1.05
C PRO A 169 -41.97 11.19 1.69
N PRO A 170 -43.08 11.78 1.23
CA PRO A 170 -43.59 13.02 1.83
C PRO A 170 -43.99 12.80 3.29
N GLU A 171 -43.64 13.76 4.15
CA GLU A 171 -43.98 13.74 5.58
C GLU A 171 -45.51 13.70 5.74
N THR A 172 -46.06 12.55 6.12
CA THR A 172 -47.50 12.37 6.34
C THR A 172 -47.85 12.83 7.75
N THR A 173 -48.81 13.76 7.87
CA THR A 173 -49.33 14.24 9.16
C THR A 173 -50.42 13.34 9.76
N GLU A 174 -50.81 12.26 9.07
CA GLU A 174 -51.91 11.36 9.44
C GLU A 174 -51.39 9.96 9.81
N GLU A 175 -52.13 9.24 10.67
CA GLU A 175 -51.78 7.92 11.20
C GLU A 175 -51.34 6.94 10.12
N TYR A 176 -50.34 6.11 10.44
CA TYR A 176 -49.70 5.13 9.54
C TYR A 176 -50.76 4.27 8.83
N ASP A 177 -51.02 4.56 7.54
CA ASP A 177 -51.94 3.79 6.71
C ASP A 177 -51.14 2.76 5.89
N PRO A 178 -51.27 1.44 6.19
CA PRO A 178 -50.55 0.40 5.47
C PRO A 178 -50.96 0.27 3.99
N GLU A 179 -52.03 0.94 3.53
CA GLU A 179 -52.41 1.02 2.11
C GLU A 179 -51.70 2.17 1.36
N ASN A 180 -51.07 3.12 2.07
CA ASN A 180 -50.42 4.32 1.52
C ASN A 180 -48.89 4.27 1.64
N VAL A 181 -48.30 3.09 1.43
CA VAL A 181 -46.83 2.95 1.37
C VAL A 181 -46.35 3.51 0.02
N PHE A 182 -45.61 4.61 0.06
CA PHE A 182 -44.97 5.18 -1.11
C PHE A 182 -43.97 4.18 -1.73
N PRO A 183 -44.04 3.91 -3.04
CA PRO A 183 -43.20 2.87 -3.66
C PRO A 183 -41.72 3.28 -3.69
N PRO A 184 -40.76 2.36 -3.58
CA PRO A 184 -39.36 2.68 -3.82
C PRO A 184 -39.16 3.28 -5.23
N ILE A 185 -38.18 4.17 -5.37
CA ILE A 185 -37.86 4.79 -6.66
C ILE A 185 -36.70 4.04 -7.32
N ASP A 186 -36.90 3.63 -8.57
CA ASP A 186 -35.88 3.03 -9.42
C ASP A 186 -34.87 4.07 -9.87
N VAL A 187 -33.60 3.81 -9.57
CA VAL A 187 -32.46 4.63 -9.97
C VAL A 187 -31.53 3.81 -10.85
N THR A 188 -31.06 4.40 -11.95
CA THR A 188 -30.03 3.82 -12.80
C THR A 188 -28.88 4.81 -12.93
N LEU A 189 -27.66 4.35 -12.60
CA LEU A 189 -26.44 5.15 -12.63
C LEU A 189 -25.42 4.52 -13.59
N GLU A 190 -24.65 5.37 -14.26
CA GLU A 190 -23.47 4.97 -15.01
C GLU A 190 -22.23 5.01 -14.09
N VAL A 191 -21.51 3.89 -14.02
CA VAL A 191 -20.32 3.74 -13.20
C VAL A 191 -19.13 4.43 -13.87
N HIS A 192 -18.50 5.36 -13.15
CA HIS A 192 -17.39 6.18 -13.61
C HIS A 192 -16.27 5.36 -14.28
N GLU A 193 -15.81 5.78 -15.47
CA GLU A 193 -14.93 5.01 -16.37
C GLU A 193 -13.64 4.45 -15.73
N ASN A 194 -13.04 5.22 -14.83
CA ASN A 194 -11.80 4.89 -14.12
C ASN A 194 -11.93 3.79 -13.06
N VAL A 195 -13.15 3.44 -12.65
CA VAL A 195 -13.39 2.50 -11.56
C VAL A 195 -13.56 1.09 -12.09
N ILE A 196 -12.95 0.13 -11.39
CA ILE A 196 -13.07 -1.29 -11.65
C ILE A 196 -13.72 -1.95 -10.43
N PHE A 197 -14.81 -2.66 -10.70
CA PHE A 197 -15.40 -3.60 -9.77
C PHE A 197 -15.09 -5.03 -10.22
N PHE A 198 -14.55 -5.84 -9.31
CA PHE A 198 -14.19 -7.26 -9.49
C PHE A 198 -15.34 -8.21 -9.19
N GLU A 199 -16.22 -7.79 -8.29
CA GLU A 199 -17.49 -8.41 -7.98
C GLU A 199 -18.61 -7.39 -8.19
N ASP A 200 -19.87 -7.82 -8.10
CA ASP A 200 -20.99 -6.89 -8.22
C ASP A 200 -20.91 -5.82 -7.12
N PRO A 201 -20.91 -4.52 -7.47
CA PRO A 201 -20.81 -3.44 -6.50
C PRO A 201 -22.00 -3.44 -5.55
N MET A 202 -21.74 -3.16 -4.27
CA MET A 202 -22.80 -2.89 -3.30
C MET A 202 -23.16 -1.41 -3.34
N VAL A 203 -24.45 -1.12 -3.26
CA VAL A 203 -24.96 0.25 -3.14
C VAL A 203 -25.20 0.55 -1.67
N VAL A 204 -24.73 1.71 -1.21
CA VAL A 204 -24.96 2.17 0.17
C VAL A 204 -25.41 3.62 0.20
N ARG A 205 -26.23 3.94 1.19
CA ARG A 205 -26.79 5.28 1.42
C ARG A 205 -26.17 5.92 2.65
N TRP A 206 -26.06 7.25 2.62
CA TRP A 206 -25.57 8.01 3.77
C TRP A 206 -26.69 8.23 4.79
N ASP A 207 -26.43 7.88 6.04
CA ASP A 207 -27.25 8.26 7.18
C ASP A 207 -26.75 9.58 7.76
N ALA A 208 -27.55 10.64 7.61
CA ALA A 208 -27.18 11.96 8.10
C ALA A 208 -27.24 12.07 9.64
N GLU A 209 -28.09 11.28 10.30
CA GLU A 209 -28.23 11.31 11.76
C GLU A 209 -27.10 10.55 12.43
N GLY A 210 -26.86 9.31 11.97
CA GLY A 210 -25.78 8.44 12.44
C GLY A 210 -24.38 8.85 11.95
N LYS A 211 -24.30 9.60 10.84
CA LYS A 211 -23.05 9.99 10.15
C LYS A 211 -22.21 8.80 9.68
N HIS A 212 -22.87 7.76 9.17
CA HIS A 212 -22.22 6.58 8.62
C HIS A 212 -22.96 6.09 7.37
N TRP A 213 -22.33 5.18 6.63
CA TRP A 213 -22.94 4.53 5.47
C TRP A 213 -23.79 3.33 5.93
N ARG A 214 -24.91 3.09 5.24
CA ARG A 214 -25.83 1.98 5.53
C ARG A 214 -26.25 1.23 4.28
N THR A 215 -26.63 -0.02 4.47
CA THR A 215 -27.10 -0.94 3.41
C THR A 215 -28.62 -1.12 3.36
N ASP A 216 -29.35 -0.57 4.32
CA ASP A 216 -30.82 -0.64 4.39
C ASP A 216 -31.50 0.39 3.47
N GLY A 217 -32.80 0.21 3.20
CA GLY A 217 -33.57 1.11 2.32
C GLY A 217 -33.19 1.01 0.82
N ILE A 218 -32.44 -0.03 0.47
CA ILE A 218 -31.95 -0.33 -0.88
C ILE A 218 -32.41 -1.74 -1.27
N SER A 219 -32.95 -1.91 -2.47
CA SER A 219 -33.37 -3.22 -2.97
C SER A 219 -33.19 -3.35 -4.49
N ASN A 220 -33.39 -4.56 -5.02
CA ASN A 220 -33.32 -4.87 -6.46
C ASN A 220 -32.05 -4.39 -7.16
N VAL A 221 -30.90 -4.52 -6.50
CA VAL A 221 -29.60 -4.14 -7.08
C VAL A 221 -29.25 -5.09 -8.22
N SER A 222 -28.94 -4.53 -9.38
CA SER A 222 -28.50 -5.25 -10.58
C SER A 222 -27.42 -4.45 -11.28
N TYR A 223 -26.29 -5.09 -11.59
CA TYR A 223 -25.18 -4.46 -12.28
C TYR A 223 -24.94 -5.08 -13.66
N ASN A 224 -24.96 -4.25 -14.69
CA ASN A 224 -24.52 -4.62 -16.03
C ASN A 224 -23.09 -4.14 -16.24
N GLN A 225 -22.13 -5.07 -16.21
CA GLN A 225 -20.71 -4.76 -16.35
C GLN A 225 -20.31 -4.31 -17.75
N GLU A 226 -20.99 -4.76 -18.81
CA GLU A 226 -20.68 -4.40 -20.20
C GLU A 226 -21.09 -2.94 -20.49
N GLU A 227 -22.29 -2.57 -20.07
CA GLU A 227 -22.82 -1.20 -20.22
C GLU A 227 -22.39 -0.26 -19.08
N ARG A 228 -21.77 -0.80 -18.02
CA ARG A 228 -21.40 -0.09 -16.79
C ARG A 228 -22.59 0.58 -16.10
N LEU A 229 -23.78 0.02 -16.23
CA LEU A 229 -25.01 0.55 -15.63
C LEU A 229 -25.37 -0.26 -14.38
N ILE A 230 -25.60 0.44 -13.29
CA ILE A 230 -26.14 -0.15 -12.06
C ILE A 230 -27.55 0.37 -11.83
N THR A 231 -28.48 -0.55 -11.56
CA THR A 231 -29.88 -0.25 -11.28
C THR A 231 -30.22 -0.74 -9.87
N PHE A 232 -30.94 0.08 -9.10
CA PHE A 232 -31.36 -0.24 -7.74
C PHE A 232 -32.58 0.60 -7.34
N CYS A 233 -33.33 0.14 -6.34
CA CYS A 233 -34.47 0.86 -5.77
C CYS A 233 -34.06 1.57 -4.47
N LEU A 234 -34.51 2.81 -4.27
CA LEU A 234 -34.36 3.56 -3.03
C LEU A 234 -35.70 3.85 -2.35
N GLU A 235 -35.77 3.60 -1.04
CA GLU A 235 -36.92 4.00 -0.22
C GLU A 235 -36.87 5.49 0.15
N THR A 236 -35.67 6.01 0.42
CA THR A 236 -35.43 7.41 0.81
C THR A 236 -34.28 8.01 0.02
N PHE A 237 -34.36 9.30 -0.29
CA PHE A 237 -33.35 10.00 -1.07
C PHE A 237 -32.24 10.58 -0.20
N GLY A 238 -31.03 10.58 -0.74
CA GLY A 238 -29.84 11.08 -0.07
C GLY A 238 -28.57 10.77 -0.86
N PRO A 239 -27.40 11.09 -0.29
CA PRO A 239 -26.13 10.69 -0.88
C PRO A 239 -26.03 9.17 -0.94
N VAL A 240 -25.65 8.63 -2.10
CA VAL A 240 -25.37 7.21 -2.31
C VAL A 240 -23.97 7.02 -2.88
N THR A 241 -23.35 5.90 -2.59
CA THR A 241 -22.06 5.51 -3.18
C THR A 241 -22.03 4.03 -3.46
N LEU A 242 -21.07 3.62 -4.28
CA LEU A 242 -20.81 2.23 -4.61
C LEU A 242 -19.60 1.78 -3.82
N ILE A 243 -19.69 0.62 -3.18
CA ILE A 243 -18.58 0.07 -2.38
C ILE A 243 -18.17 -1.31 -2.90
N GLN A 244 -16.93 -1.67 -2.62
CA GLN A 244 -16.35 -2.99 -2.82
C GLN A 244 -15.51 -3.36 -1.60
N ASP A 245 -15.34 -4.66 -1.37
CA ASP A 245 -14.36 -5.16 -0.41
C ASP A 245 -12.96 -4.58 -0.71
N THR A 246 -12.40 -3.89 0.28
CA THR A 246 -11.08 -3.24 0.23
C THR A 246 -9.96 -4.24 -0.02
N HIS A 247 -10.17 -5.49 0.37
CA HIS A 247 -9.19 -6.57 0.37
C HIS A 247 -9.41 -7.61 -0.72
N ILE A 248 -10.28 -7.35 -1.69
CA ILE A 248 -10.59 -8.27 -2.79
C ILE A 248 -9.36 -8.79 -3.57
N ASN A 249 -8.27 -8.01 -3.58
CA ASN A 249 -7.00 -8.33 -4.23
C ASN A 249 -5.94 -8.92 -3.28
N MET A 250 -6.33 -9.25 -2.04
CA MET A 250 -5.51 -9.83 -0.99
C MET A 250 -6.16 -11.13 -0.47
N PRO A 251 -5.39 -12.16 -0.11
CA PRO A 251 -3.93 -12.23 -0.18
C PRO A 251 -3.42 -12.36 -1.63
N TYR A 252 -2.14 -12.04 -1.83
CA TYR A 252 -1.47 -12.19 -3.11
C TYR A 252 -1.17 -13.66 -3.39
N GLN A 253 -1.33 -14.08 -4.64
CA GLN A 253 -1.00 -15.45 -5.08
C GLN A 253 0.49 -15.63 -5.35
N SER A 254 1.13 -14.58 -5.88
CA SER A 254 2.57 -14.52 -6.08
C SER A 254 3.02 -13.08 -6.32
N TRP A 255 4.32 -12.84 -6.15
CA TRP A 255 4.94 -11.58 -6.49
C TRP A 255 6.38 -11.80 -6.97
N GLU A 256 6.87 -10.85 -7.77
CA GLU A 256 8.25 -10.81 -8.25
C GLU A 256 8.73 -9.37 -8.34
N LEU A 257 9.90 -9.08 -7.77
CA LEU A 257 10.60 -7.82 -7.92
C LEU A 257 11.86 -8.10 -8.73
N ARG A 258 12.00 -7.50 -9.92
CA ARG A 258 13.19 -7.70 -10.77
C ARG A 258 13.78 -6.39 -11.27
N PRO A 259 15.11 -6.26 -11.33
CA PRO A 259 15.75 -5.09 -11.93
C PRO A 259 15.49 -5.06 -13.44
N LEU A 260 15.28 -3.85 -13.94
CA LEU A 260 15.29 -3.53 -15.37
C LEU A 260 16.55 -2.73 -15.73
N ASP A 261 17.01 -1.88 -14.81
CA ASP A 261 18.23 -1.07 -14.92
C ASP A 261 18.73 -0.73 -13.50
N VAL A 262 19.87 -0.06 -13.35
CA VAL A 262 20.48 0.29 -12.06
C VAL A 262 19.51 1.04 -11.13
N ASN A 263 18.70 1.94 -11.68
CA ASN A 263 17.72 2.74 -10.93
C ASN A 263 16.29 2.51 -11.41
N LYS A 264 16.01 1.29 -11.89
CA LYS A 264 14.69 0.92 -12.43
C LYS A 264 14.37 -0.53 -12.12
N VAL A 265 13.25 -0.79 -11.46
CA VAL A 265 12.75 -2.15 -11.18
C VAL A 265 11.33 -2.32 -11.68
N LEU A 266 10.95 -3.58 -11.90
CA LEU A 266 9.59 -4.02 -12.12
C LEU A 266 9.13 -4.83 -10.92
N LEU A 267 8.07 -4.39 -10.26
CA LEU A 267 7.32 -5.15 -9.27
C LEU A 267 6.08 -5.73 -9.96
N ILE A 268 5.93 -7.05 -9.91
CA ILE A 268 4.77 -7.77 -10.39
C ILE A 268 4.05 -8.34 -9.17
N VAL A 269 2.77 -8.03 -9.01
CA VAL A 269 1.90 -8.59 -7.96
C VAL A 269 0.75 -9.31 -8.64
N THR A 270 0.62 -10.60 -8.35
CA THR A 270 -0.44 -11.45 -8.87
C THR A 270 -1.45 -11.72 -7.75
N THR A 271 -2.70 -11.36 -7.99
CA THR A 271 -3.83 -11.53 -7.08
C THR A 271 -4.78 -12.58 -7.65
N VAL A 272 -5.90 -12.82 -6.94
CA VAL A 272 -6.96 -13.71 -7.44
C VAL A 272 -7.52 -13.21 -8.76
N PHE A 273 -7.74 -11.90 -8.93
CA PHE A 273 -8.41 -11.33 -10.10
C PHE A 273 -7.45 -10.73 -11.14
N THR A 274 -6.26 -10.28 -10.72
CA THR A 274 -5.40 -9.45 -11.57
C THR A 274 -3.91 -9.75 -11.45
N GLU A 275 -3.16 -9.41 -12.49
CA GLU A 275 -1.70 -9.24 -12.44
C GLU A 275 -1.39 -7.76 -12.67
N ILE A 276 -0.80 -7.12 -11.66
CA ILE A 276 -0.44 -5.69 -11.68
C ILE A 276 1.07 -5.59 -11.85
N GLN A 277 1.51 -4.88 -12.88
CA GLN A 277 2.92 -4.61 -13.14
C GLN A 277 3.24 -3.14 -12.90
N ILE A 278 4.14 -2.89 -11.95
CA ILE A 278 4.52 -1.56 -11.46
C ILE A 278 6.00 -1.34 -11.77
N GLN A 279 6.31 -0.32 -12.57
CA GLN A 279 7.68 0.13 -12.74
C GLN A 279 8.00 1.19 -11.70
N ILE A 280 9.11 1.01 -11.00
CA ILE A 280 9.65 1.98 -10.05
C ILE A 280 10.96 2.49 -10.64
N LYS A 281 11.07 3.80 -10.83
CA LYS A 281 12.25 4.46 -11.39
C LYS A 281 12.50 5.75 -10.62
N GLU A 282 13.74 5.93 -10.15
CA GLU A 282 14.09 7.10 -9.31
C GLU A 282 13.07 7.22 -8.15
N ASN A 283 12.48 8.39 -7.92
CA ASN A 283 11.46 8.60 -6.88
C ASN A 283 10.02 8.40 -7.36
N LEU A 284 9.78 7.74 -8.50
CA LEU A 284 8.48 7.63 -9.15
C LEU A 284 8.06 6.18 -9.39
N CYS A 285 6.74 5.97 -9.41
CA CYS A 285 6.07 4.72 -9.73
C CYS A 285 5.16 4.91 -10.94
N MET A 286 5.02 3.88 -11.75
CA MET A 286 4.14 3.87 -12.91
C MET A 286 3.48 2.50 -13.06
N LEU A 287 2.18 2.49 -13.33
CA LEU A 287 1.48 1.27 -13.73
C LEU A 287 1.87 0.97 -15.17
N SER A 288 2.65 -0.09 -15.39
CA SER A 288 3.12 -0.43 -16.73
C SER A 288 2.13 -1.28 -17.51
N SER A 289 1.43 -2.17 -16.82
CA SER A 289 0.39 -3.02 -17.41
C SER A 289 -0.48 -3.60 -16.31
N ILE A 290 -1.76 -3.74 -16.59
CA ILE A 290 -2.67 -4.58 -15.83
C ILE A 290 -3.23 -5.71 -16.70
N LYS A 291 -3.28 -6.92 -16.16
CA LYS A 291 -4.00 -8.05 -16.79
C LYS A 291 -5.11 -8.51 -15.86
N LEU A 292 -6.34 -8.42 -16.34
CA LEU A 292 -7.50 -9.00 -15.67
C LEU A 292 -7.62 -10.46 -16.12
N LYS A 293 -7.81 -11.41 -15.20
CA LYS A 293 -7.88 -12.83 -15.57
C LYS A 293 -9.08 -13.15 -16.47
N ASP A 294 -10.18 -12.41 -16.30
CA ASP A 294 -11.43 -12.65 -17.02
C ASP A 294 -11.63 -11.75 -18.25
N LYS A 295 -10.74 -10.79 -18.51
CA LYS A 295 -10.85 -9.86 -19.66
C LYS A 295 -9.56 -9.80 -20.46
N LYS A 296 -9.65 -9.99 -21.78
CA LYS A 296 -8.49 -10.04 -22.67
C LYS A 296 -7.79 -8.69 -22.85
N GLU A 297 -8.53 -7.59 -22.81
CA GLU A 297 -7.97 -6.24 -22.99
C GLU A 297 -8.71 -5.26 -22.08
N TYR A 298 -8.02 -4.73 -21.09
CA TYR A 298 -8.46 -3.59 -20.29
C TYR A 298 -7.32 -2.59 -20.29
N SER A 299 -7.57 -1.38 -20.78
CA SER A 299 -6.61 -0.28 -20.68
C SER A 299 -7.06 0.65 -19.57
N SER A 300 -6.21 0.80 -18.55
CA SER A 300 -6.48 1.77 -17.48
C SER A 300 -6.01 3.15 -17.92
N ILE A 301 -6.78 4.19 -17.60
CA ILE A 301 -6.33 5.59 -17.72
C ILE A 301 -5.08 5.88 -16.86
N LEU A 302 -4.75 4.99 -15.92
CA LEU A 302 -3.55 5.08 -15.09
C LEU A 302 -2.28 4.54 -15.77
N GLU A 303 -2.41 3.71 -16.81
CA GLU A 303 -1.25 3.11 -17.47
C GLU A 303 -0.33 4.17 -18.09
N GLY A 304 0.97 4.02 -17.90
CA GLY A 304 1.98 4.91 -18.47
C GLY A 304 2.19 6.24 -17.73
N LYS A 305 1.44 6.54 -16.67
CA LYS A 305 1.59 7.78 -15.89
C LYS A 305 2.58 7.59 -14.73
N TRP A 306 3.65 8.39 -14.72
CA TRP A 306 4.60 8.46 -13.62
C TRP A 306 4.07 9.33 -12.49
N MET A 307 4.07 8.80 -11.27
CA MET A 307 3.54 9.44 -10.07
C MET A 307 4.47 9.23 -8.89
N THR A 308 4.40 10.07 -7.85
CA THR A 308 5.06 9.76 -6.58
C THR A 308 4.43 8.51 -5.95
N PRO A 309 5.15 7.75 -5.09
CA PRO A 309 4.58 6.55 -4.45
C PRO A 309 3.24 6.79 -3.77
N PHE A 310 3.09 7.91 -3.05
CA PHE A 310 1.83 8.26 -2.39
C PHE A 310 0.69 8.51 -3.40
N SER A 311 0.92 9.37 -4.40
CA SER A 311 -0.06 9.65 -5.44
C SER A 311 -0.43 8.40 -6.23
N PHE A 312 0.55 7.53 -6.48
CA PHE A 312 0.36 6.25 -7.15
C PHE A 312 -0.54 5.31 -6.34
N ILE A 313 -0.26 5.13 -5.04
CA ILE A 313 -1.08 4.32 -4.13
C ILE A 313 -2.52 4.83 -4.11
N MET A 314 -2.72 6.14 -3.97
CA MET A 314 -4.05 6.74 -3.96
C MET A 314 -4.79 6.52 -5.28
N ALA A 315 -4.13 6.76 -6.41
CA ALA A 315 -4.73 6.55 -7.73
C ALA A 315 -5.15 5.09 -7.96
N LEU A 316 -4.32 4.11 -7.52
CA LEU A 316 -4.67 2.69 -7.61
C LEU A 316 -5.88 2.35 -6.72
N LYS A 317 -5.91 2.87 -5.48
CA LYS A 317 -7.05 2.67 -4.57
C LYS A 317 -8.35 3.23 -5.13
N GLU A 318 -8.31 4.46 -5.65
CA GLU A 318 -9.48 5.14 -6.24
C GLU A 318 -10.00 4.44 -7.51
N ALA A 319 -9.13 3.74 -8.25
CA ALA A 319 -9.51 2.92 -9.40
C ALA A 319 -10.07 1.54 -9.03
N GLY A 320 -10.10 1.17 -7.74
CA GLY A 320 -10.51 -0.16 -7.27
C GLY A 320 -9.39 -1.21 -7.29
N LEU A 321 -8.16 -0.83 -7.63
CA LEU A 321 -6.97 -1.69 -7.73
C LEU A 321 -6.15 -1.71 -6.43
N ASN A 322 -6.83 -1.87 -5.29
CA ASN A 322 -6.16 -1.82 -4.01
C ASN A 322 -5.31 -3.08 -3.75
N ILE A 323 -3.99 -2.91 -3.65
CA ILE A 323 -3.02 -3.92 -3.19
C ILE A 323 -2.19 -3.39 -2.00
N PHE A 324 -2.77 -2.47 -1.23
CA PHE A 324 -2.06 -1.79 -0.14
C PHE A 324 -2.86 -1.96 1.16
N PRO A 325 -2.48 -2.95 2.00
CA PRO A 325 -3.16 -3.18 3.26
C PRO A 325 -3.11 -1.95 4.17
N SER A 326 -4.18 -1.76 4.93
CA SER A 326 -4.24 -0.81 6.04
C SER A 326 -3.80 -1.48 7.34
N VAL A 327 -3.69 -0.69 8.41
CA VAL A 327 -3.38 -1.19 9.76
C VAL A 327 -4.45 -2.18 10.28
N HIS A 328 -5.66 -2.19 9.71
CA HIS A 328 -6.75 -3.08 10.10
C HIS A 328 -6.92 -4.29 9.16
N SER A 329 -6.18 -4.36 8.06
CA SER A 329 -6.39 -5.37 7.01
C SER A 329 -6.27 -6.82 7.50
N HIS A 330 -5.43 -7.08 8.50
CA HIS A 330 -5.24 -8.41 9.06
C HIS A 330 -6.49 -9.00 9.76
N PHE A 331 -7.51 -8.17 10.06
CA PHE A 331 -8.78 -8.65 10.59
C PHE A 331 -9.72 -9.24 9.53
N TYR A 332 -9.50 -8.91 8.25
CA TYR A 332 -10.40 -9.25 7.14
C TYR A 332 -9.78 -10.26 6.18
N VAL A 333 -8.44 -10.38 6.18
CA VAL A 333 -7.71 -11.28 5.29
C VAL A 333 -6.98 -12.35 6.11
N ALA A 334 -7.15 -13.61 5.73
CA ALA A 334 -6.37 -14.71 6.30
C ALA A 334 -4.91 -14.62 5.83
N ILE A 335 -4.02 -14.17 6.71
CA ILE A 335 -2.60 -13.94 6.41
C ILE A 335 -1.67 -14.55 7.47
N ASN A 336 -0.37 -14.63 7.15
CA ASN A 336 0.68 -14.94 8.12
C ASN A 336 1.39 -13.64 8.52
N THR A 337 0.81 -12.93 9.48
CA THR A 337 1.35 -11.66 9.98
C THR A 337 2.77 -11.83 10.50
N LYS A 338 3.72 -11.17 9.85
CA LYS A 338 5.13 -11.17 10.26
C LYS A 338 5.39 -10.10 11.31
N VAL A 339 6.41 -10.31 12.13
CA VAL A 339 6.85 -9.29 13.09
C VAL A 339 7.30 -8.06 12.30
N PRO A 340 6.73 -6.85 12.55
CA PRO A 340 7.02 -5.63 11.81
C PRO A 340 8.51 -5.36 11.62
N LEU A 341 9.30 -5.48 12.68
CA LEU A 341 10.76 -5.26 12.62
C LEU A 341 11.49 -6.21 11.66
N VAL A 342 11.05 -7.46 11.55
CA VAL A 342 11.65 -8.45 10.63
C VAL A 342 11.32 -8.09 9.19
N GLU A 343 10.05 -7.77 8.94
CA GLU A 343 9.54 -7.36 7.63
C GLU A 343 10.21 -6.07 7.14
N MET A 344 10.31 -5.03 7.99
CA MET A 344 11.01 -3.78 7.69
C MET A 344 12.47 -4.01 7.30
N LYS A 345 13.21 -4.79 8.11
CA LYS A 345 14.62 -5.07 7.85
C LYS A 345 14.82 -5.89 6.58
N ALA A 346 13.89 -6.78 6.25
CA ALA A 346 13.91 -7.53 5.00
C ALA A 346 13.74 -6.58 3.82
N TYR A 347 12.72 -5.72 3.83
CA TYR A 347 12.44 -4.80 2.73
C TYR A 347 13.55 -3.77 2.50
N ARG A 348 14.17 -3.23 3.55
CA ARG A 348 15.32 -2.33 3.38
C ARG A 348 16.46 -3.01 2.64
N GLN A 349 16.80 -4.22 3.03
CA GLN A 349 17.89 -4.96 2.40
C GLN A 349 17.53 -5.47 1.00
N MET A 350 16.27 -5.85 0.76
CA MET A 350 15.77 -6.15 -0.58
C MET A 350 15.86 -4.91 -1.48
N ALA A 351 15.51 -3.73 -0.97
CA ALA A 351 15.64 -2.48 -1.70
C ALA A 351 17.10 -2.18 -2.03
N LEU A 352 18.03 -2.28 -1.08
CA LEU A 352 19.48 -2.12 -1.31
C LEU A 352 19.98 -2.98 -2.48
N LEU A 353 19.53 -4.23 -2.55
CA LEU A 353 19.95 -5.21 -3.55
C LEU A 353 19.14 -5.16 -4.87
N SER A 354 18.07 -4.35 -4.94
CA SER A 354 17.07 -4.41 -6.01
C SER A 354 17.58 -4.01 -7.39
N SER A 355 18.74 -3.37 -7.48
CA SER A 355 19.36 -2.98 -8.75
C SER A 355 20.09 -4.11 -9.48
N ALA A 356 20.41 -5.20 -8.77
CA ALA A 356 21.15 -6.33 -9.33
C ALA A 356 20.53 -7.70 -9.01
N PHE A 357 19.59 -7.77 -8.07
CA PHE A 357 18.96 -9.02 -7.64
C PHE A 357 17.45 -8.97 -7.84
N ALA A 358 16.93 -10.07 -8.39
CA ALA A 358 15.50 -10.33 -8.42
C ALA A 358 15.08 -11.09 -7.16
N PHE A 359 13.92 -10.74 -6.62
CA PHE A 359 13.27 -11.36 -5.48
C PHE A 359 11.92 -11.92 -5.91
N GLY A 360 11.51 -13.04 -5.32
CA GLY A 360 10.23 -13.64 -5.66
C GLY A 360 9.57 -14.37 -4.51
N TRP A 361 8.25 -14.50 -4.62
CA TRP A 361 7.41 -15.24 -3.70
C TRP A 361 7.87 -16.69 -3.51
N SER A 362 7.74 -17.19 -2.28
CA SER A 362 7.97 -18.59 -1.91
C SER A 362 6.78 -19.16 -1.16
N LYS A 363 6.35 -20.38 -1.53
CA LYS A 363 5.25 -21.09 -0.85
C LYS A 363 5.56 -21.38 0.63
N TRP A 364 6.85 -21.44 0.97
CA TRP A 364 7.34 -21.76 2.29
C TRP A 364 7.17 -20.60 3.29
N ASN A 365 6.97 -19.38 2.82
CA ASN A 365 6.76 -18.21 3.66
C ASN A 365 5.48 -18.31 4.50
N LEU A 366 4.46 -18.98 3.98
CA LEU A 366 3.22 -19.25 4.69
C LEU A 366 3.42 -20.24 5.85
N LEU A 367 4.33 -21.22 5.68
CA LEU A 367 4.56 -22.27 6.67
C LEU A 367 5.53 -21.87 7.80
N CYS A 368 6.33 -20.83 7.60
CA CYS A 368 7.24 -20.35 8.63
C CYS A 368 6.50 -19.47 9.66
N ASN A 369 7.04 -19.39 10.88
CA ASN A 369 6.43 -18.58 11.95
C ASN A 369 6.52 -17.07 11.66
N SER A 370 5.83 -16.25 12.46
CA SER A 370 5.79 -14.79 12.30
C SER A 370 7.16 -14.11 12.42
N THR A 371 8.14 -14.74 13.06
CA THR A 371 9.50 -14.19 13.25
C THR A 371 10.41 -14.43 12.05
N LYS A 372 9.95 -15.16 11.03
CA LYS A 372 10.74 -15.58 9.88
C LYS A 372 10.06 -15.16 8.59
N VAL A 373 10.87 -14.77 7.62
CA VAL A 373 10.45 -14.56 6.24
C VAL A 373 11.25 -15.46 5.32
N VAL A 374 10.59 -16.02 4.30
CA VAL A 374 11.22 -16.88 3.30
C VAL A 374 10.88 -16.37 1.91
N PHE A 375 11.87 -16.20 1.06
CA PHE A 375 11.66 -15.73 -0.31
C PHE A 375 12.78 -16.22 -1.23
N LYS A 376 12.52 -16.16 -2.53
CA LYS A 376 13.49 -16.54 -3.57
C LYS A 376 14.35 -15.34 -3.92
N VAL A 377 15.63 -15.58 -4.17
CA VAL A 377 16.59 -14.58 -4.66
C VAL A 377 17.36 -15.14 -5.85
N LYS A 378 17.60 -14.29 -6.84
CA LYS A 378 18.42 -14.61 -8.00
C LYS A 378 19.18 -13.37 -8.45
N GLU A 379 20.45 -13.53 -8.83
CA GLU A 379 21.20 -12.47 -9.51
C GLU A 379 20.65 -12.21 -10.93
N HIS A 380 20.42 -10.94 -11.27
CA HIS A 380 19.82 -10.52 -12.53
C HIS A 380 20.58 -9.31 -13.11
N LEU A 381 21.53 -9.58 -14.00
CA LEU A 381 22.39 -8.55 -14.61
C LEU A 381 21.90 -8.04 -15.97
N THR A 382 21.14 -8.84 -16.71
CA THR A 382 20.64 -8.53 -18.06
C THR A 382 19.20 -9.00 -18.23
N GLU A 383 18.44 -8.33 -19.11
CA GLU A 383 17.02 -8.66 -19.40
C GLU A 383 16.80 -10.07 -19.96
N GLU A 384 17.85 -10.72 -20.47
CA GLU A 384 17.77 -12.08 -21.01
C GLU A 384 17.57 -13.09 -19.89
N CYS A 385 16.32 -13.55 -19.78
CA CYS A 385 15.91 -14.59 -18.86
C CYS A 385 16.65 -15.90 -19.22
N THR A 386 17.67 -16.25 -18.43
CA THR A 386 18.32 -17.56 -18.55
C THR A 386 17.29 -18.67 -18.39
N LYS A 387 17.24 -19.59 -19.36
CA LYS A 387 16.22 -20.66 -19.49
C LYS A 387 16.07 -21.57 -18.26
N ASN A 388 17.00 -21.54 -17.33
CA ASN A 388 16.88 -22.08 -15.98
C ASN A 388 17.31 -21.03 -14.96
N PRO A 389 16.38 -20.32 -14.30
CA PRO A 389 16.73 -19.38 -13.26
C PRO A 389 17.18 -20.17 -12.02
N ASN A 390 18.44 -20.04 -11.63
CA ASN A 390 18.99 -20.64 -10.42
C ASN A 390 18.53 -19.84 -9.19
N TRP A 391 17.23 -19.89 -8.89
CA TRP A 391 16.64 -19.27 -7.70
C TRP A 391 17.17 -19.96 -6.45
N VAL A 392 17.59 -19.14 -5.49
CA VAL A 392 18.03 -19.60 -4.17
C VAL A 392 16.96 -19.21 -3.16
N LEU A 393 16.61 -20.14 -2.26
CA LEU A 393 15.71 -19.86 -1.16
C LEU A 393 16.47 -19.31 0.04
N LEU A 394 16.12 -18.10 0.46
CA LEU A 394 16.65 -17.48 1.66
C LEU A 394 15.60 -17.44 2.76
N MET A 395 16.05 -17.64 3.99
CA MET A 395 15.26 -17.42 5.20
C MET A 395 15.94 -16.35 6.06
N PHE A 396 15.14 -15.43 6.61
CA PHE A 396 15.63 -14.33 7.43
C PHE A 396 14.80 -14.13 8.70
N THR A 397 15.47 -13.94 9.84
CA THR A 397 14.85 -13.74 11.17
C THR A 397 14.91 -12.29 11.66
N GLY A 398 15.39 -11.35 10.84
CA GLY A 398 15.65 -9.97 11.27
C GLY A 398 17.08 -9.73 11.78
N ASP A 399 17.78 -10.80 12.14
CA ASP A 399 19.12 -10.76 12.71
C ASP A 399 20.03 -11.91 12.26
N ARG A 400 19.48 -12.83 11.45
CA ARG A 400 20.19 -13.94 10.83
C ARG A 400 19.56 -14.28 9.50
N ALA A 401 20.38 -14.42 8.47
CA ALA A 401 20.05 -14.86 7.13
C ALA A 401 20.71 -16.22 6.85
N GLN A 402 20.00 -17.09 6.13
CA GLN A 402 20.51 -18.40 5.73
C GLN A 402 19.96 -18.86 4.38
N THR A 403 20.76 -19.62 3.65
CA THR A 403 20.31 -20.32 2.45
C THR A 403 19.71 -21.67 2.81
N LEU A 404 18.49 -21.94 2.35
CA LEU A 404 17.82 -23.20 2.60
C LEU A 404 18.30 -24.29 1.62
N LYS A 405 18.44 -25.52 2.12
CA LYS A 405 18.75 -26.71 1.31
C LYS A 405 17.58 -27.13 0.41
N ILE A 406 16.36 -26.79 0.81
CA ILE A 406 15.13 -27.10 0.07
C ILE A 406 14.94 -26.18 -1.14
N ASN A 407 14.04 -26.59 -2.03
CA ASN A 407 13.56 -25.84 -3.19
C ASN A 407 12.03 -25.73 -3.18
N GLU A 408 11.45 -25.07 -4.19
CA GLU A 408 9.99 -24.94 -4.31
C GLU A 408 9.30 -26.28 -4.64
N GLU A 409 10.02 -27.27 -5.15
CA GLU A 409 9.48 -28.61 -5.44
C GLU A 409 9.53 -29.56 -4.24
N SER A 410 10.18 -29.17 -3.14
CA SER A 410 10.33 -30.03 -1.96
C SER A 410 8.97 -30.34 -1.32
N GLU A 411 8.84 -31.56 -0.77
CA GLU A 411 7.58 -32.06 -0.19
C GLU A 411 7.28 -31.45 1.19
N ALA A 412 8.32 -31.14 1.97
CA ALA A 412 8.18 -30.64 3.33
C ALA A 412 9.11 -29.44 3.58
N PHE A 413 8.64 -28.53 4.43
CA PHE A 413 9.45 -27.40 4.88
C PHE A 413 10.60 -27.88 5.76
N SER A 414 11.79 -27.34 5.52
CA SER A 414 12.98 -27.63 6.30
C SER A 414 13.86 -26.39 6.39
N GLU A 415 14.30 -26.10 7.61
CA GLU A 415 15.23 -25.00 7.92
C GLU A 415 16.70 -25.43 7.80
N ALA A 416 16.96 -26.60 7.19
CA ALA A 416 18.32 -27.09 7.00
C ALA A 416 19.12 -26.14 6.09
N LEU A 417 20.30 -25.75 6.58
CA LEU A 417 21.26 -24.94 5.84
C LEU A 417 21.75 -25.71 4.60
N LYS A 418 21.89 -25.02 3.48
CA LYS A 418 22.48 -25.59 2.27
C LYS A 418 23.95 -25.94 2.52
N GLU A 419 24.38 -27.07 1.97
CA GLU A 419 25.77 -27.52 2.08
C GLU A 419 26.71 -26.45 1.50
N GLU A 420 27.85 -26.23 2.17
CA GLU A 420 28.85 -25.21 1.80
C GLU A 420 28.40 -23.75 1.88
N THR A 421 27.27 -23.47 2.55
CA THR A 421 26.85 -22.10 2.89
C THR A 421 27.00 -21.83 4.39
N GLU A 422 27.16 -20.56 4.75
CA GLU A 422 27.22 -20.11 6.14
C GLU A 422 26.01 -19.23 6.52
N PHE A 423 25.88 -18.96 7.81
CA PHE A 423 24.93 -17.98 8.31
C PHE A 423 25.55 -16.58 8.24
N HIS A 424 24.72 -15.58 7.95
CA HIS A 424 25.09 -14.18 8.06
C HIS A 424 24.12 -13.43 8.96
N SER A 425 24.52 -12.29 9.50
CA SER A 425 23.65 -11.43 10.29
C SER A 425 22.66 -10.65 9.42
N THR A 426 22.98 -10.49 8.13
CA THR A 426 22.19 -9.68 7.19
C THR A 426 21.98 -10.39 5.85
N LEU A 427 20.89 -10.06 5.16
CA LEU A 427 20.59 -10.51 3.81
C LEU A 427 21.62 -10.01 2.81
N TYR A 428 22.11 -8.78 2.98
CA TYR A 428 23.15 -8.21 2.13
C TYR A 428 24.39 -9.09 2.08
N HIS A 429 24.89 -9.54 3.24
CA HIS A 429 26.09 -10.38 3.33
C HIS A 429 25.82 -11.81 2.84
N MET A 430 24.66 -12.38 3.16
CA MET A 430 24.25 -13.68 2.60
C MET A 430 24.20 -13.68 1.07
N VAL A 431 23.76 -12.58 0.46
CA VAL A 431 23.74 -12.44 -1.01
C VAL A 431 25.14 -12.19 -1.56
N LYS A 432 25.96 -11.39 -0.85
CA LYS A 432 27.36 -11.07 -1.21
C LYS A 432 28.23 -12.32 -1.40
N ASP A 433 27.96 -13.39 -0.65
CA ASP A 433 28.67 -14.68 -0.74
C ASP A 433 28.61 -15.34 -2.12
N PHE A 434 27.47 -15.22 -2.82
CA PHE A 434 27.28 -15.80 -4.15
C PHE A 434 27.16 -14.75 -5.26
N ALA A 435 27.20 -13.47 -4.91
CA ALA A 435 27.09 -12.36 -5.85
C ALA A 435 28.33 -12.24 -6.75
N SER A 436 28.10 -11.99 -8.04
CA SER A 436 29.19 -11.56 -8.92
C SER A 436 29.71 -10.16 -8.55
N ARG A 437 30.96 -9.88 -8.93
CA ARG A 437 31.54 -8.55 -8.75
C ARG A 437 30.74 -7.45 -9.45
N GLU A 438 30.19 -7.74 -10.64
CA GLU A 438 29.37 -6.80 -11.39
C GLU A 438 28.06 -6.46 -10.66
N ALA A 439 27.40 -7.47 -10.07
CA ALA A 439 26.18 -7.27 -9.27
C ALA A 439 26.43 -6.34 -8.07
N MET A 440 27.56 -6.55 -7.38
CA MET A 440 27.93 -5.72 -6.23
C MET A 440 28.31 -4.28 -6.64
N GLU A 441 28.94 -4.10 -7.81
CA GLU A 441 29.23 -2.78 -8.37
C GLU A 441 27.93 -2.01 -8.73
N LYS A 442 26.93 -2.68 -9.32
CA LYS A 442 25.59 -2.11 -9.58
C LYS A 442 24.84 -1.73 -8.31
N THR A 443 24.90 -2.60 -7.31
CA THR A 443 24.32 -2.35 -5.98
C THR A 443 24.88 -1.07 -5.35
N ARG A 444 26.18 -0.83 -5.50
CA ARG A 444 26.87 0.35 -4.94
C ARG A 444 26.61 1.65 -5.72
N SER A 445 26.27 1.57 -7.01
CA SER A 445 26.00 2.74 -7.85
C SER A 445 24.52 3.18 -7.86
N SER A 446 23.68 2.51 -7.07
CA SER A 446 22.25 2.77 -6.99
C SER A 446 21.94 4.10 -6.30
N ASN A 447 20.95 4.82 -6.82
CA ASN A 447 20.52 6.12 -6.33
C ASN A 447 19.67 5.97 -5.05
N CYS A 448 19.92 6.81 -4.04
CA CYS A 448 19.21 6.77 -2.77
C CYS A 448 17.69 6.98 -2.89
N GLN A 449 17.23 7.88 -3.77
CA GLN A 449 15.79 8.12 -4.00
C GLN A 449 15.10 6.91 -4.64
N PHE A 450 15.83 6.19 -5.49
CA PHE A 450 15.37 4.92 -6.07
C PHE A 450 15.22 3.84 -5.02
N LEU A 451 16.26 3.61 -4.21
CA LEU A 451 16.24 2.62 -3.13
C LEU A 451 15.11 2.90 -2.14
N ASP A 452 14.91 4.17 -1.81
CA ASP A 452 13.83 4.60 -0.93
C ASP A 452 12.45 4.37 -1.56
N ALA A 453 12.23 4.70 -2.84
CA ALA A 453 10.96 4.43 -3.52
C ALA A 453 10.62 2.93 -3.58
N VAL A 454 11.62 2.08 -3.84
CA VAL A 454 11.46 0.62 -3.79
C VAL A 454 11.07 0.16 -2.39
N CYS A 455 11.79 0.64 -1.37
CA CYS A 455 11.51 0.31 0.03
C CYS A 455 10.10 0.75 0.45
N GLN A 456 9.68 1.96 0.09
CA GLN A 456 8.34 2.48 0.36
C GLN A 456 7.24 1.63 -0.28
N MET A 457 7.43 1.21 -1.54
CA MET A 457 6.46 0.34 -2.22
C MET A 457 6.40 -1.06 -1.61
N LEU A 458 7.52 -1.64 -1.20
CA LEU A 458 7.56 -2.93 -0.52
C LEU A 458 6.88 -2.87 0.87
N LEU A 459 7.16 -1.82 1.65
CA LEU A 459 6.50 -1.57 2.93
C LEU A 459 4.99 -1.35 2.76
N SER A 460 4.57 -0.61 1.73
CA SER A 460 3.16 -0.30 1.49
C SER A 460 2.35 -1.51 1.00
N THR A 461 3.00 -2.44 0.29
CA THR A 461 2.34 -3.66 -0.24
C THR A 461 2.38 -4.82 0.75
N ARG A 462 3.34 -4.83 1.69
CA ARG A 462 3.53 -5.89 2.71
C ARG A 462 3.51 -7.31 2.12
N LEU A 463 4.20 -7.49 1.00
CA LEU A 463 4.29 -8.75 0.25
C LEU A 463 4.59 -9.96 1.15
N LEU A 464 5.53 -9.86 2.08
CA LEU A 464 5.95 -10.94 2.98
C LEU A 464 4.90 -11.35 4.02
N SER A 465 3.94 -10.48 4.36
CA SER A 465 2.84 -10.81 5.26
C SER A 465 1.58 -11.25 4.51
N TYR A 466 1.33 -10.68 3.32
CA TYR A 466 0.09 -10.86 2.56
C TYR A 466 0.21 -11.85 1.38
N SER A 467 1.24 -12.72 1.34
CA SER A 467 1.48 -13.71 0.27
C SER A 467 1.87 -15.10 0.74
#